data_AF-A0A2T0A5N0-F1
#
_entry.id   AF-A0A2T0A5N0-F1
#
_cell.length_a   1.000
_cell.length_b   1.000
_cell.length_c   1.000
_cell.angle_alpha   90.00
_cell.angle_beta   90.00
_cell.angle_gamma   90.00
#
_symmetry.space_group_name_H-M   'P 1'
#
loop_
_entity.id
_entity.type
_entity.pdbx_description
1 polymer ?
#
loop_
_entity_poly.entity_id
_entity_poly.type
_entity_poly.pdbx_seq_one_letter_code
_entity_poly.pdbx_strand_id
1 'polypeptide(L)' 'MDERRRRPRPQPLARRNEPVLPTMLGFVGLSDDNKERISKAIEVAKTIVHYGWIPTILLVAYRASNPRPPLMRLISPLA' A
#
# COMPACT_ATOMS: atom_id res chain seq x y z
N MET A 1 -38.48 62.82 8.26
CA MET A 1 -37.13 62.52 8.77
C MET A 1 -36.94 61.02 8.60
N ASP A 2 -36.08 60.57 7.67
CA ASP A 2 -36.08 59.20 7.14
C ASP A 2 -34.91 58.36 7.71
N GLU A 3 -35.24 57.29 8.44
CA GLU A 3 -34.35 56.36 9.18
C GLU A 3 -33.49 55.46 8.25
N ARG A 4 -33.62 55.64 6.93
CA ARG A 4 -33.03 54.77 5.88
C ARG A 4 -31.55 55.00 5.59
N ARG A 5 -30.83 55.79 6.40
CA ARG A 5 -29.42 56.18 6.17
C ARG A 5 -28.43 55.66 7.20
N ARG A 6 -28.80 54.71 8.09
CA ARG A 6 -27.90 54.18 9.14
C ARG A 6 -27.77 52.65 9.21
N ARG A 7 -27.96 51.92 8.11
CA ARG A 7 -27.54 50.51 8.07
C ARG A 7 -26.10 50.42 7.55
N PRO A 8 -25.10 50.01 8.36
CA PRO A 8 -23.79 49.66 7.82
C PRO A 8 -23.99 48.53 6.80
N ARG A 9 -23.35 48.63 5.63
CA ARG A 9 -23.38 47.54 4.65
C ARG A 9 -22.84 46.27 5.34
N PRO A 10 -23.57 45.15 5.31
CA PRO A 10 -22.96 43.88 5.69
C PRO A 10 -21.79 43.62 4.75
N GLN A 11 -20.60 43.43 5.32
CA GLN A 11 -19.47 42.94 4.56
C GLN A 11 -19.82 41.51 4.09
N PRO A 12 -19.67 41.19 2.79
CA PRO A 12 -19.80 39.81 2.36
C PRO A 12 -18.72 38.98 3.08
N LEU A 13 -19.13 38.04 3.92
CA LEU A 13 -18.28 37.00 4.52
C LEU A 13 -17.82 35.98 3.45
N ALA A 14 -17.35 36.48 2.31
CA ALA A 14 -17.02 35.73 1.11
C ALA A 14 -15.52 35.38 1.06
N ARG A 15 -14.98 34.92 2.19
CA ARG A 15 -13.72 34.14 2.22
C ARG A 15 -13.92 32.81 2.95
N ARG A 16 -15.08 32.18 2.70
CA ARG A 16 -15.40 30.82 3.14
C ARG A 16 -15.23 29.80 2.01
N ASN A 17 -14.37 30.10 1.03
CA ASN A 17 -14.03 29.21 -0.08
C ASN A 17 -12.51 29.23 -0.29
N GLU A 18 -11.74 29.05 0.79
CA GLU A 18 -10.35 28.62 0.63
C GLU A 18 -10.42 27.23 -0.04
N PRO A 19 -9.69 26.98 -1.14
CA PRO A 19 -9.66 25.66 -1.75
C PRO A 19 -9.15 24.67 -0.69
N VAL A 20 -10.05 23.81 -0.22
CA VAL A 20 -9.70 22.68 0.64
C VAL A 20 -8.73 21.84 -0.17
N LEU A 21 -7.42 21.95 0.12
CA LEU A 21 -6.41 21.12 -0.51
C LEU A 21 -6.80 19.66 -0.23
N PRO A 22 -7.35 18.90 -1.21
CA PRO A 22 -7.57 17.50 -0.99
C PRO A 22 -6.18 16.87 -1.09
N THR A 23 -5.59 16.59 0.06
CA THR A 23 -4.65 15.49 0.26
C THR A 23 -3.71 15.28 -0.93
N MET A 24 -2.69 16.12 -1.03
CA MET A 24 -1.43 15.83 -1.75
C MET A 24 -0.62 14.75 -1.00
N LEU A 25 -1.31 13.71 -0.51
CA LEU A 25 -0.77 12.40 -0.20
C LEU A 25 -1.54 11.34 -1.03
N GLY A 26 -2.03 11.75 -2.20
CA GLY A 26 -2.29 10.80 -3.27
C GLY A 26 -0.95 10.19 -3.63
N PHE A 27 -0.77 8.91 -3.29
CA PHE A 27 0.26 8.05 -3.86
C PHE A 27 0.45 8.44 -5.34
N VAL A 28 1.62 8.98 -5.64
CA VAL A 28 2.00 9.52 -6.93
C VAL A 28 1.68 8.52 -8.03
N GLY A 29 0.77 8.89 -8.95
CA GLY A 29 0.96 8.64 -10.38
C GLY A 29 0.82 7.22 -10.92
N LEU A 30 0.12 6.30 -10.26
CA LEU A 30 -0.31 5.07 -10.94
C LEU A 30 -1.66 5.35 -11.60
N SER A 31 -1.62 5.66 -12.90
CA SER A 31 -2.78 5.57 -13.81
C SER A 31 -3.65 4.36 -13.45
N ASP A 32 -4.97 4.43 -13.57
CA ASP A 32 -5.87 3.32 -13.23
C ASP A 32 -5.44 2.00 -13.91
N ASP A 33 -4.88 2.09 -15.12
CA ASP A 33 -4.27 0.97 -15.84
C ASP A 33 -3.05 0.36 -15.12
N ASN A 34 -2.17 1.19 -14.56
CA ASN A 34 -1.03 0.74 -13.77
C ASN A 34 -1.48 0.14 -12.45
N LYS A 35 -2.58 0.66 -11.88
CA LYS A 35 -3.15 0.18 -10.61
C LYS A 35 -3.68 -1.24 -10.76
N GLU A 36 -4.44 -1.51 -11.81
CA GLU A 36 -4.96 -2.86 -12.09
C GLU A 36 -3.82 -3.87 -12.32
N ARG A 37 -2.78 -3.48 -13.07
CA ARG A 37 -1.61 -4.35 -13.33
C ARG A 37 -0.85 -4.67 -12.06
N ILE A 38 -0.64 -3.67 -11.19
CA ILE A 38 0.04 -3.87 -9.91
C ILE A 38 -0.80 -4.74 -8.99
N SER A 39 -2.11 -4.55 -8.93
CA SER A 39 -3.00 -5.42 -8.17
C SER A 39 -2.90 -6.88 -8.62
N LYS A 40 -2.96 -7.14 -9.94
CA LYS A 40 -2.78 -8.49 -10.49
C LYS A 40 -1.39 -9.07 -10.18
N ALA A 41 -0.34 -8.27 -10.28
CA ALA A 41 1.02 -8.71 -9.95
C ALA A 41 1.14 -9.08 -8.46
N ILE A 42 0.52 -8.30 -7.56
CA ILE A 42 0.50 -8.58 -6.12
C ILE A 42 -0.28 -9.87 -5.83
N GLU A 43 -1.40 -10.11 -6.51
CA GLU A 43 -2.16 -11.37 -6.36
C GLU A 43 -1.32 -12.59 -6.72
N VAL A 44 -0.59 -12.53 -7.84
CA VAL A 44 0.33 -13.60 -8.24
C VAL A 44 1.50 -13.73 -7.26
N ALA A 45 2.07 -12.60 -6.82
CA ALA A 45 3.17 -12.58 -5.85
C ALA A 45 2.77 -13.24 -4.53
N LYS A 46 1.53 -13.02 -4.04
CA LYS A 46 1.01 -13.67 -2.84
C LYS A 46 1.04 -15.19 -2.97
N THR A 47 0.60 -15.73 -4.10
CA THR A 47 0.64 -17.18 -4.38
C THR A 47 2.07 -17.72 -4.41
N ILE A 48 2.98 -17.03 -5.12
CA ILE A 48 4.39 -17.44 -5.22
C ILE A 48 5.04 -17.45 -3.83
N VAL A 49 4.86 -16.40 -3.04
CA VAL A 49 5.44 -16.33 -1.69
C VAL A 49 4.81 -17.38 -0.77
N HIS A 50 3.50 -17.56 -0.83
CA HIS A 50 2.79 -18.52 0.03
C HIS A 50 3.21 -19.97 -0.20
N TYR A 51 3.43 -20.38 -1.44
CA TYR A 51 3.88 -21.75 -1.73
C TYR A 51 5.41 -21.88 -1.81
N GLY A 52 6.11 -20.78 -2.10
CA GLY A 52 7.56 -20.75 -2.28
C GLY A 52 8.36 -20.53 -1.01
N TRP A 53 7.77 -20.03 0.08
CA TRP A 53 8.55 -19.68 1.28
C TRP A 53 9.23 -20.90 1.93
N ILE A 54 8.54 -22.02 2.08
CA ILE A 54 9.11 -23.24 2.70
C ILE A 54 10.28 -23.78 1.86
N PRO A 55 10.11 -24.06 0.55
CA PRO A 55 11.22 -24.54 -0.28
C PRO A 55 12.43 -23.59 -0.26
N THR A 56 12.18 -22.28 -0.25
CA THR A 56 13.25 -21.27 -0.27
C THR A 56 14.08 -21.32 1.01
N ILE A 57 13.44 -21.37 2.18
CA ILE A 57 14.16 -21.47 3.46
C ILE A 57 14.94 -22.78 3.55
N LEU A 58 14.34 -23.91 3.16
CA LEU A 58 15.02 -25.20 3.15
C LEU A 58 16.26 -25.19 2.27
N LEU A 59 16.19 -24.55 1.10
CA LEU A 59 17.32 -24.43 0.19
C LEU A 59 18.48 -23.61 0.78
N VAL A 60 18.16 -22.50 1.45
CA VAL A 60 19.17 -21.67 2.12
C VAL A 60 19.84 -22.46 3.24
N ALA A 61 19.05 -23.11 4.11
CA ALA A 61 19.56 -23.93 5.20
C ALA A 61 20.42 -25.10 4.70
N TYR A 62 20.00 -25.78 3.63
CA TYR A 62 20.75 -26.87 3.01
C TYR A 62 22.13 -26.40 2.48
N ARG A 63 22.20 -25.21 1.86
CA ARG A 63 23.46 -24.64 1.35
C ARG A 63 24.40 -24.20 2.47
N ALA A 64 23.86 -23.73 3.59
CA ALA A 64 24.63 -23.30 4.76
C ALA A 64 25.12 -24.47 5.64
N SER A 65 24.54 -25.67 5.50
CA SER A 65 24.87 -26.83 6.33
C SER A 65 26.16 -27.53 5.87
N ASN A 66 27.03 -27.88 6.82
CA ASN A 66 28.20 -28.73 6.57
C ASN A 66 28.35 -29.78 7.69
N PRO A 67 28.20 -31.09 7.41
CA PRO A 67 27.89 -31.69 6.11
C PRO A 67 26.44 -31.43 5.67
N ARG A 68 26.18 -31.52 4.36
CA ARG A 68 24.83 -31.29 3.80
C ARG A 68 23.91 -32.47 4.13
N PRO A 69 22.75 -32.26 4.77
CA PRO A 69 21.85 -33.34 5.16
C PRO A 69 21.09 -33.91 3.96
N PRO A 70 20.84 -35.23 3.89
CA PRO A 70 20.01 -35.80 2.83
C PRO A 70 18.57 -35.27 2.91
N LEU A 71 17.94 -35.03 1.76
CA LEU A 71 16.62 -34.37 1.66
C LEU A 71 15.53 -35.07 2.50
N MET A 72 15.57 -36.40 2.60
CA MET A 72 14.63 -37.17 3.42
C MET A 72 14.68 -36.79 4.91
N ARG A 73 15.83 -36.35 5.43
CA ARG A 73 15.93 -35.87 6.82
C ARG A 73 15.37 -34.47 7.04
N LEU A 74 15.19 -33.67 5.98
CA LEU A 74 14.57 -32.34 6.08
C LEU A 74 13.04 -32.41 6.16
N ILE A 75 12.45 -33.48 5.65
CA ILE A 75 10.98 -33.66 5.58
C ILE A 75 10.46 -34.69 6.57
N SER A 76 11.32 -35.55 7.11
CA SER A 76 10.93 -36.59 8.06
C SER A 76 11.04 -36.07 9.50
N PRO A 77 9.94 -36.08 10.29
CA PRO A 77 9.98 -35.73 11.70
C PRO A 77 10.66 -36.79 12.58
N LEU A 78 10.95 -37.99 12.04
CA LEU A 78 11.62 -39.09 12.73
C LEU A 78 13.10 -39.24 12.34
N ALA A 79 13.62 -38.32 11.53
CA ALA A 79 15.00 -38.34 11.07
C ALA A 79 16.00 -37.99 12.16
#